data_AF-A0A2R6DYP5-F1
#
_entry.id   AF-A0A2R6DYP5-F1
#
_cell.length_a   1.000
_cell.length_b   1.000
_cell.length_c   1.000
_cell.angle_alpha   90.00
_cell.angle_beta   90.00
_cell.angle_gamma   90.00
#
_symmetry.space_group_name_H-M   'P 1'
#
loop_
_entity.id
_entity.type
_entity.pdbx_description
1 polymer ?
#
loop_
_entity_poly.entity_id
_entity_poly.type
_entity_poly.pdbx_seq_one_letter_code
_entity_poly.pdbx_strand_id
1 'polypeptide(L)'
;MRRSVGELPRRFFGRGVAPGDQAPALSFAVAVTLAAVGGRLLVAPATLSGYARVAEATASPYLTAAVVLGVAAVLVAPLVLHLGAALATLGLAALVDERAGVSETVQVIAYAAAPGVFVAVPRPAVRVAALAYACVLFAVGLAVVHGTSRRRAALAAALPALFVFGLAFGGIAALDAVIAGA
;
A
#
# COMPACT_ATOMS: atom_id res chain seq x y z
N MET A 1 -12.00 26.67 16.12
CA MET A 1 -10.91 26.41 15.14
C MET A 1 -11.30 25.20 14.28
N ARG A 2 -11.87 25.41 13.08
CA ARG A 2 -12.17 24.30 12.14
C ARG A 2 -10.86 23.88 11.47
N ARG A 3 -10.33 22.71 11.83
CA ARG A 3 -9.16 22.13 11.17
C ARG A 3 -9.56 21.70 9.77
N SER A 4 -8.84 22.16 8.75
CA SER A 4 -9.06 21.67 7.39
C SER A 4 -8.60 20.21 7.31
N VAL A 5 -9.42 19.33 6.73
CA VAL A 5 -9.17 17.87 6.68
C VAL A 5 -7.82 17.54 6.00
N GLY A 6 -7.34 18.42 5.11
CA GLY A 6 -6.06 18.26 4.41
C GLY A 6 -4.78 18.53 5.22
N GLU A 7 -4.88 19.14 6.41
CA GLU A 7 -3.71 19.40 7.27
C GLU A 7 -3.22 18.15 8.00
N LEU A 8 -4.11 17.20 8.29
CA LEU A 8 -3.81 16.02 9.10
C LEU A 8 -2.78 15.09 8.43
N PRO A 9 -2.94 14.69 7.15
CA PRO A 9 -1.94 13.87 6.47
C PRO A 9 -0.58 14.55 6.38
N ARG A 10 -0.55 15.85 6.04
CA ARG A 10 0.70 16.61 5.92
C ARG A 10 1.47 16.65 7.24
N ARG A 11 0.78 16.88 8.36
CA ARG A 11 1.39 16.87 9.69
C ARG A 11 1.86 15.49 10.11
N PHE A 12 1.11 14.45 9.78
CA PHE A 12 1.51 13.08 10.05
C PHE A 12 2.82 12.75 9.32
N PHE A 13 2.89 12.94 8.00
CA PHE A 13 4.11 12.62 7.24
C PHE A 13 5.31 13.49 7.65
N GLY A 14 5.10 14.77 7.98
CA GLY A 14 6.19 15.64 8.44
C GLY A 14 6.74 15.30 9.83
N ARG A 15 6.08 14.43 10.60
CA ARG A 15 6.52 14.04 11.96
C ARG A 15 6.79 12.54 12.11
N GLY A 16 6.05 11.71 11.38
CA GLY A 16 6.09 10.25 11.48
C GLY A 16 7.13 9.60 10.58
N VAL A 17 7.77 10.38 9.69
CA VAL A 17 8.88 9.91 8.85
C VAL A 17 10.20 10.38 9.43
N ALA A 18 11.09 9.44 9.72
CA ALA A 18 12.39 9.70 10.33
C ALA A 18 13.52 9.14 9.44
N PRO A 19 14.57 9.91 9.12
CA PRO A 19 15.69 9.42 8.31
C PRO A 19 16.35 8.18 8.92
N GLY A 20 16.60 7.16 8.09
CA GLY A 20 17.32 5.95 8.50
C GLY A 20 16.56 4.92 9.34
N ASP A 21 15.36 5.22 9.85
CA ASP A 21 14.56 4.31 10.68
C ASP A 21 13.33 3.76 9.93
N GLN A 22 13.52 2.67 9.19
CA GLN A 22 12.44 2.04 8.42
C GLN A 22 11.65 0.99 9.23
N ALA A 23 12.13 0.55 10.39
CA ALA A 23 11.56 -0.58 11.12
C ALA A 23 10.09 -0.35 11.54
N PRO A 24 9.70 0.84 12.05
CA PRO A 24 8.30 1.13 12.36
C PRO A 24 7.40 1.06 11.12
N ALA A 25 7.85 1.63 10.00
CA ALA A 25 7.08 1.63 8.77
C ALA A 25 6.95 0.23 8.15
N LEU A 26 8.01 -0.57 8.17
CA LEU A 26 7.96 -1.95 7.70
C LEU A 26 6.94 -2.75 8.52
N SER A 27 7.00 -2.63 9.85
CA SER A 27 6.06 -3.28 10.76
C SER A 27 4.62 -2.85 10.49
N PHE A 28 4.42 -1.56 10.25
CA PHE A 28 3.11 -1.02 9.88
C PHE A 28 2.59 -1.59 8.55
N ALA A 29 3.42 -1.61 7.51
CA ALA A 29 3.04 -2.16 6.20
C ALA A 29 2.69 -3.66 6.28
N VAL A 30 3.44 -4.43 7.09
CA VAL A 30 3.14 -5.83 7.36
C VAL A 30 1.80 -5.97 8.08
N ALA A 31 1.53 -5.17 9.11
CA ALA A 31 0.26 -5.19 9.83
C ALA A 31 -0.94 -4.87 8.91
N VAL A 32 -0.82 -3.85 8.06
CA VAL A 32 -1.82 -3.51 7.04
C VAL A 32 -2.04 -4.67 6.07
N THR A 33 -0.96 -5.31 5.60
CA THR A 33 -1.03 -6.44 4.67
C THR A 33 -1.74 -7.62 5.32
N LEU A 34 -1.39 -7.96 6.56
CA LEU A 34 -2.03 -9.04 7.31
C LEU A 34 -3.52 -8.76 7.56
N ALA A 35 -3.88 -7.51 7.88
CA ALA A 35 -5.28 -7.12 8.03
C ALA A 35 -6.05 -7.24 6.69
N ALA A 36 -5.46 -6.79 5.58
CA ALA A 36 -6.06 -6.85 4.26
C ALA A 36 -6.24 -8.31 3.78
N VAL A 37 -5.17 -9.10 3.78
CA VAL A 37 -5.18 -10.50 3.31
C VAL A 37 -5.97 -11.38 4.25
N GLY A 38 -5.72 -11.29 5.56
CA GLY A 38 -6.41 -12.07 6.59
C GLY A 38 -7.90 -11.75 6.62
N GLY A 39 -8.27 -10.47 6.60
CA GLY A 39 -9.67 -10.05 6.51
C GLY A 39 -10.35 -10.56 5.25
N ARG A 40 -9.65 -10.59 4.10
CA ARG A 40 -10.19 -11.13 2.86
C ARG A 40 -10.43 -12.64 2.94
N LEU A 41 -9.49 -13.39 3.51
CA LEU A 41 -9.63 -14.83 3.74
C LEU A 41 -10.79 -15.15 4.69
N LEU A 42 -11.01 -14.33 5.71
CA LEU A 42 -12.13 -14.50 6.65
C LEU A 42 -13.49 -14.22 6.00
N VAL A 43 -13.61 -13.13 5.23
CA VAL A 43 -14.90 -12.69 4.67
C VAL A 43 -15.21 -13.36 3.33
N ALA A 44 -14.21 -13.89 2.63
CA ALA A 44 -14.39 -14.62 1.37
C ALA A 44 -13.42 -15.81 1.28
N PRO A 45 -13.63 -16.87 2.06
CA PRO A 45 -12.73 -18.03 2.10
C PRO A 45 -12.57 -18.73 0.75
N ALA A 46 -13.53 -18.57 -0.17
CA ALA A 46 -13.42 -19.03 -1.56
C ALA A 46 -12.19 -18.46 -2.30
N THR A 47 -11.63 -17.33 -1.84
CA THR A 47 -10.36 -16.78 -2.36
C THR A 47 -9.16 -17.71 -2.16
N LEU A 48 -9.24 -18.69 -1.25
CA LEU A 48 -8.22 -19.73 -1.10
C LEU A 48 -8.06 -20.60 -2.35
N SER A 49 -9.07 -20.66 -3.22
CA SER A 49 -8.98 -21.37 -4.51
C SER A 49 -7.84 -20.86 -5.40
N GLY A 50 -7.45 -19.58 -5.27
CA GLY A 50 -6.29 -19.00 -5.94
C GLY A 50 -4.95 -19.60 -5.49
N TYR A 51 -4.93 -20.37 -4.40
CA TYR A 51 -3.75 -21.01 -3.82
C TYR A 51 -3.85 -22.55 -3.87
N ALA A 52 -4.51 -23.10 -4.89
CA ALA A 52 -4.80 -24.53 -4.99
C ALA A 52 -3.58 -25.44 -4.74
N ARG A 53 -2.38 -25.07 -5.22
CA ARG A 53 -1.13 -25.83 -4.96
C ARG A 53 -0.72 -25.86 -3.49
N VAL A 54 -0.92 -24.75 -2.77
CA VAL A 54 -0.63 -24.67 -1.33
C VAL A 54 -1.71 -25.44 -0.55
N ALA A 55 -2.96 -25.34 -0.99
CA ALA A 55 -4.07 -26.09 -0.39
C ALA A 55 -3.87 -27.60 -0.54
N GLU A 56 -3.46 -28.07 -1.71
CA GLU A 56 -3.10 -29.47 -1.99
C GLU A 56 -1.93 -29.93 -1.11
N ALA A 57 -0.85 -29.15 -1.04
CA ALA A 57 0.33 -29.50 -0.26
C ALA A 57 0.09 -29.55 1.26
N THR A 58 -0.82 -28.72 1.78
CA THR A 58 -1.08 -28.64 3.23
C THR A 58 -2.25 -29.51 3.69
N ALA A 59 -3.14 -29.92 2.78
CA ALA A 59 -4.38 -30.64 3.06
C ALA A 59 -5.23 -30.02 4.21
N SER A 60 -5.07 -28.72 4.47
CA SER A 60 -5.72 -28.02 5.58
C SER A 60 -5.93 -26.54 5.25
N PRO A 61 -7.17 -26.02 5.34
CA PRO A 61 -7.45 -24.61 5.05
C PRO A 61 -6.75 -23.68 6.05
N TYR A 62 -6.56 -24.10 7.30
CA TYR A 62 -5.88 -23.29 8.31
C TYR A 62 -4.38 -23.18 8.04
N LEU A 63 -3.73 -24.30 7.68
CA LEU A 63 -2.32 -24.30 7.30
C LEU A 63 -2.10 -23.53 5.99
N THR A 64 -3.02 -23.67 5.03
CA THR A 64 -2.99 -22.85 3.80
C THR A 64 -3.03 -21.36 4.13
N ALA A 65 -3.99 -20.93 4.96
CA ALA A 65 -4.10 -19.53 5.36
C ALA A 65 -2.85 -19.05 6.11
N ALA A 66 -2.29 -19.86 7.01
CA ALA A 66 -1.06 -19.53 7.73
C ALA A 66 0.13 -19.35 6.77
N VAL A 67 0.30 -20.24 5.79
CA VAL A 67 1.35 -20.12 4.78
C VAL A 67 1.15 -18.87 3.92
N VAL A 68 -0.07 -18.62 3.44
CA VAL A 68 -0.39 -17.43 2.64
C VAL A 68 -0.10 -16.15 3.42
N LEU A 69 -0.51 -16.07 4.69
CA LEU A 69 -0.23 -14.91 5.55
C LEU A 69 1.26 -14.75 5.85
N GLY A 70 1.97 -15.85 6.11
CA GLY A 70 3.42 -15.84 6.33
C GLY A 70 4.18 -15.34 5.12
N VAL A 71 3.85 -15.85 3.92
CA VAL A 71 4.44 -15.39 2.65
C VAL A 71 4.08 -13.91 2.41
N ALA A 72 2.83 -13.51 2.66
CA ALA A 72 2.42 -12.12 2.52
C ALA A 72 3.22 -11.18 3.42
N ALA A 73 3.42 -11.55 4.68
CA ALA A 73 4.12 -10.73 5.67
C ALA A 73 5.64 -10.68 5.49
N VAL A 74 6.29 -11.83 5.24
CA VAL A 74 7.75 -11.95 5.26
C VAL A 74 8.36 -11.70 3.88
N LEU A 75 7.63 -11.98 2.80
CA LEU A 75 8.15 -11.88 1.44
C LEU A 75 7.46 -10.78 0.65
N VAL A 76 6.14 -10.89 0.47
CA VAL A 76 5.42 -10.04 -0.49
C VAL A 76 5.38 -8.59 -0.02
N ALA A 77 5.00 -8.31 1.24
CA ALA A 77 4.93 -6.94 1.74
C ALA A 77 6.29 -6.23 1.69
N PRO A 78 7.40 -6.81 2.19
CA PRO A 78 8.72 -6.19 2.05
C PRO A 78 9.12 -6.00 0.59
N LEU A 79 8.92 -7.00 -0.28
CA LEU A 79 9.28 -6.91 -1.70
C LEU A 79 8.52 -5.79 -2.41
N VAL A 80 7.20 -5.73 -2.25
CA VAL A 80 6.33 -4.70 -2.85
C VAL A 80 6.73 -3.32 -2.33
N LEU A 81 7.01 -3.20 -1.03
CA LEU A 81 7.41 -1.94 -0.42
C LEU A 81 8.73 -1.43 -0.99
N HIS A 82 9.76 -2.28 -1.06
CA HIS A 82 11.08 -1.88 -1.55
C HIS A 82 11.08 -1.61 -3.05
N LEU A 83 10.39 -2.43 -3.86
CA LEU A 83 10.27 -2.20 -5.29
C LEU A 83 9.48 -0.92 -5.58
N GLY A 84 8.37 -0.69 -4.87
CA GLY A 84 7.62 0.56 -4.94
C GLY A 84 8.48 1.77 -4.57
N ALA A 85 9.29 1.67 -3.51
CA ALA A 85 10.19 2.74 -3.10
C ALA A 85 11.32 2.99 -4.11
N ALA A 86 11.86 1.95 -4.73
CA ALA A 86 12.85 2.07 -5.79
C ALA A 86 12.28 2.82 -7.00
N LEU A 87 11.08 2.45 -7.46
CA LEU A 87 10.38 3.13 -8.56
C LEU A 87 10.11 4.60 -8.22
N ALA A 88 9.63 4.88 -7.01
CA ALA A 88 9.39 6.25 -6.54
C ALA A 88 10.68 7.06 -6.45
N THR A 89 11.78 6.45 -6.00
CA THR A 89 13.09 7.09 -5.92
C THR A 89 13.60 7.47 -7.30
N LEU A 90 13.43 6.62 -8.32
CA LEU A 90 13.78 6.94 -9.71
C LEU A 90 12.94 8.10 -10.25
N GLY A 91 11.63 8.07 -10.01
CA GLY A 91 10.73 9.18 -10.40
C GLY A 91 11.09 10.50 -9.71
N LEU A 92 11.43 10.46 -8.43
CA LEU A 92 11.87 11.63 -7.68
C LEU A 92 13.24 12.13 -8.18
N ALA A 93 14.20 11.24 -8.41
CA ALA A 93 15.52 11.62 -8.92
C ALA A 93 15.45 12.31 -10.29
N ALA A 94 14.47 11.96 -11.12
CA ALA A 94 14.24 12.60 -12.42
C ALA A 94 13.53 13.97 -12.32
N LEU A 95 12.84 14.27 -11.22
CA LEU A 95 11.94 15.42 -11.10
C LEU A 95 12.32 16.41 -9.99
N VAL A 96 13.19 16.01 -9.08
CA VAL A 96 13.50 16.71 -7.84
C VAL A 96 14.99 16.62 -7.55
N ASP A 97 15.68 17.76 -7.63
CA ASP A 97 17.13 17.85 -7.44
C ASP A 97 17.51 17.51 -5.99
N GLU A 98 16.92 18.23 -5.03
CA GLU A 98 17.11 18.02 -3.59
C GLU A 98 15.95 17.24 -2.99
N ARG A 99 16.21 16.01 -2.56
CA ARG A 99 15.19 15.09 -2.02
C ARG A 99 15.71 14.35 -0.78
N ALA A 100 14.80 14.00 0.12
CA ALA A 100 15.09 13.10 1.24
C ALA A 100 15.49 11.69 0.76
N GLY A 101 15.98 10.87 1.69
CA GLY A 101 16.54 9.55 1.39
C GLY A 101 15.53 8.49 0.97
N VAL A 102 16.05 7.33 0.55
CA VAL A 102 15.25 6.15 0.17
C VAL A 102 14.47 5.61 1.37
N SER A 103 15.03 5.68 2.58
CA SER A 103 14.33 5.26 3.80
C SER A 103 13.04 6.01 4.05
N GLU A 104 13.02 7.28 3.72
CA GLU A 104 11.87 8.13 3.87
C GLU A 104 10.82 7.80 2.81
N THR A 105 11.23 7.50 1.57
CA THR A 105 10.34 7.00 0.51
C THR A 105 9.64 5.70 0.91
N VAL A 106 10.39 4.74 1.47
CA VAL A 106 9.86 3.48 2.00
C VAL A 106 8.79 3.76 3.07
N GLN A 107 9.08 4.63 4.02
CA GLN A 107 8.14 4.98 5.10
C GLN A 107 6.87 5.63 4.56
N VAL A 108 6.99 6.53 3.59
CA VAL A 108 5.83 7.19 2.98
C VAL A 108 4.90 6.16 2.35
N ILE A 109 5.42 5.21 1.57
CA ILE A 109 4.59 4.16 0.94
C ILE A 109 3.92 3.30 2.00
N ALA A 110 4.67 2.86 3.01
CA ALA A 110 4.16 2.04 4.09
C ALA A 110 2.97 2.71 4.79
N TYR A 111 3.11 3.98 5.21
CA TYR A 111 2.03 4.70 5.88
C TYR A 111 0.89 5.06 4.95
N ALA A 112 1.17 5.39 3.69
CA ALA A 112 0.13 5.64 2.69
C ALA A 112 -0.73 4.40 2.39
N ALA A 113 -0.20 3.20 2.64
CA ALA A 113 -0.94 1.95 2.49
C ALA A 113 -2.02 1.73 3.56
N ALA A 114 -2.13 2.57 4.60
CA ALA A 114 -3.12 2.43 5.67
C ALA A 114 -4.57 2.14 5.19
N PRO A 115 -5.11 2.80 4.16
CA PRO A 115 -6.45 2.50 3.65
C PRO A 115 -6.57 1.08 3.04
N GLY A 116 -5.46 0.44 2.69
CA GLY A 116 -5.40 -0.91 2.13
C GLY A 116 -6.06 -1.98 3.01
N VAL A 117 -6.24 -1.73 4.31
CA VAL A 117 -7.02 -2.62 5.20
C VAL A 117 -8.46 -2.82 4.70
N PHE A 118 -9.04 -1.84 4.00
CA PHE A 118 -10.40 -1.93 3.46
C PHE A 118 -10.50 -2.85 2.24
N VAL A 119 -9.39 -3.39 1.72
CA VAL A 119 -9.42 -4.46 0.71
C VAL A 119 -10.16 -5.71 1.23
N ALA A 120 -10.17 -5.93 2.54
CA ALA A 120 -10.95 -6.99 3.18
C ALA A 120 -12.47 -6.85 2.94
N VAL A 121 -12.98 -5.62 2.73
CA VAL A 121 -14.41 -5.36 2.53
C VAL A 121 -14.85 -5.96 1.18
N PRO A 122 -15.93 -6.77 1.14
CA PRO A 122 -16.41 -7.43 -0.09
C PRO A 122 -17.28 -6.49 -0.94
N ARG A 123 -16.84 -5.23 -1.13
CA ARG A 123 -17.52 -4.23 -1.95
C ARG A 123 -16.49 -3.54 -2.85
N PRO A 124 -16.49 -3.79 -4.17
CA PRO A 124 -15.50 -3.22 -5.08
C PRO A 124 -15.36 -1.70 -4.96
N ALA A 125 -16.48 -0.98 -4.88
CA ALA A 125 -16.49 0.48 -4.71
C ALA A 125 -15.74 0.96 -3.45
N VAL A 126 -15.84 0.23 -2.34
CA VAL A 126 -15.10 0.56 -1.09
C VAL A 126 -13.60 0.40 -1.30
N ARG A 127 -13.18 -0.66 -1.99
CA ARG A 127 -11.76 -0.89 -2.29
C ARG A 127 -11.20 0.18 -3.22
N VAL A 128 -11.94 0.54 -4.27
CA VAL A 128 -11.56 1.62 -5.19
C VAL A 128 -11.39 2.93 -4.43
N ALA A 129 -12.37 3.31 -3.59
CA ALA A 129 -12.28 4.53 -2.79
C ALA A 129 -11.07 4.52 -1.84
N ALA A 130 -10.84 3.40 -1.15
CA ALA A 130 -9.72 3.25 -0.23
C ALA A 130 -8.36 3.34 -0.95
N LEU A 131 -8.19 2.63 -2.06
CA LEU A 131 -6.93 2.60 -2.80
C LEU A 131 -6.68 3.89 -3.58
N ALA A 132 -7.72 4.56 -4.07
CA ALA A 132 -7.60 5.92 -4.59
C ALA A 132 -7.14 6.89 -3.48
N TYR A 133 -7.67 6.76 -2.26
CA TYR A 133 -7.21 7.56 -1.14
C TYR A 133 -5.77 7.24 -0.73
N ALA A 134 -5.33 5.98 -0.81
CA ALA A 134 -3.94 5.59 -0.60
C ALA A 134 -3.00 6.26 -1.62
N CYS A 135 -3.39 6.32 -2.90
CA CYS A 135 -2.65 7.07 -3.93
C CYS A 135 -2.51 8.56 -3.57
N VAL A 136 -3.59 9.18 -3.07
CA VAL A 136 -3.56 10.58 -2.62
C VAL A 136 -2.62 10.76 -1.43
N LEU A 137 -2.70 9.89 -0.41
CA LEU A 137 -1.80 9.93 0.74
C LEU A 137 -0.35 9.76 0.32
N PHE A 138 -0.07 8.88 -0.63
CA PHE A 138 1.27 8.66 -1.15
C PHE A 138 1.84 9.92 -1.81
N ALA A 139 1.10 10.53 -2.74
CA ALA A 139 1.53 11.77 -3.39
C ALA A 139 1.69 12.94 -2.38
N VAL A 140 0.81 13.03 -1.37
CA VAL A 140 0.91 14.03 -0.31
C VAL A 140 2.16 13.80 0.55
N GLY A 141 2.42 12.55 0.94
CA GLY A 141 3.59 12.18 1.72
C GLY A 141 4.88 12.47 0.98
N LEU A 142 4.96 12.12 -0.32
CA LEU A 142 6.13 12.46 -1.14
C LEU A 142 6.37 13.97 -1.22
N ALA A 143 5.30 14.77 -1.42
CA ALA A 143 5.42 16.22 -1.47
C ALA A 143 5.95 16.81 -0.16
N VAL A 144 5.51 16.27 0.98
CA VAL A 144 5.90 16.75 2.32
C VAL A 144 7.32 16.34 2.65
N VAL A 145 7.64 15.06 2.49
CA VAL A 145 8.89 14.46 2.95
C VAL A 145 10.07 14.83 2.07
N HIS A 146 9.87 14.93 0.75
CA HIS A 146 10.93 15.34 -0.18
C HIS A 146 10.88 16.83 -0.52
N GLY A 147 10.09 17.64 0.21
CA GLY A 147 10.08 19.10 0.04
C GLY A 147 9.72 19.58 -1.37
N THR A 148 8.89 18.84 -2.11
CA THR A 148 8.61 19.11 -3.53
C THR A 148 7.18 19.59 -3.77
N SER A 149 6.92 20.09 -4.98
CA SER A 149 5.57 20.51 -5.38
C SER A 149 4.63 19.31 -5.49
N ARG A 150 3.34 19.52 -5.23
CA ARG A 150 2.30 18.47 -5.35
C ARG A 150 2.26 17.84 -6.75
N ARG A 151 2.53 18.63 -7.80
CA ARG A 151 2.54 18.15 -9.19
C ARG A 151 3.70 17.18 -9.42
N ARG A 152 4.92 17.55 -9.04
CA ARG A 152 6.11 16.68 -9.15
C ARG A 152 5.94 15.40 -8.32
N ALA A 153 5.43 15.53 -7.10
CA ALA A 153 5.13 14.37 -6.26
C ALA A 153 4.10 13.42 -6.88
N ALA A 154 3.01 13.95 -7.45
CA ALA A 154 2.01 13.12 -8.12
C ALA A 154 2.58 12.40 -9.36
N LEU A 155 3.41 13.06 -10.16
CA LEU A 155 4.09 12.44 -11.29
C LEU A 155 5.06 11.33 -10.85
N ALA A 156 5.89 11.61 -9.84
CA ALA A 156 6.80 10.61 -9.27
C ALA A 156 6.06 9.42 -8.64
N ALA A 157 4.87 9.67 -8.08
CA ALA A 157 4.04 8.63 -7.46
C ALA A 157 3.30 7.74 -8.48
N ALA A 158 3.11 8.18 -9.73
CA ALA A 158 2.14 7.55 -10.64
C ALA A 158 2.43 6.05 -10.89
N LEU A 159 3.65 5.72 -11.34
CA LEU A 159 4.06 4.34 -11.59
C LEU A 159 4.11 3.49 -10.31
N PRO A 160 4.77 3.90 -9.21
CA PRO A 160 4.75 3.12 -7.97
C PRO A 160 3.35 2.98 -7.35
N ALA A 161 2.47 3.98 -7.47
CA ALA A 161 1.09 3.88 -7.00
C ALA A 161 0.30 2.83 -7.80
N LEU A 162 0.48 2.80 -9.12
CA LEU A 162 -0.12 1.77 -9.97
C LEU A 162 0.35 0.37 -9.58
N PHE A 163 1.65 0.21 -9.33
CA PHE A 163 2.22 -1.06 -8.87
C PHE A 163 1.70 -1.48 -7.48
N VAL A 164 1.82 -0.61 -6.47
CA VAL A 164 1.48 -0.95 -5.09
C VAL A 164 -0.04 -1.02 -4.90
N PHE A 165 -0.77 0.05 -5.21
CA PHE A 165 -2.21 0.13 -4.91
C PHE A 165 -3.07 -0.45 -6.04
N GLY A 166 -2.61 -0.36 -7.28
CA GLY A 166 -3.33 -0.94 -8.43
C GLY A 166 -3.17 -2.45 -8.52
N LEU A 167 -1.93 -2.95 -8.51
CA LEU A 167 -1.64 -4.38 -8.69
C LEU A 167 -1.56 -5.13 -7.36
N ALA A 168 -0.65 -4.75 -6.46
CA ALA A 168 -0.39 -5.55 -5.26
C ALA A 168 -1.58 -5.59 -4.28
N PHE A 169 -2.29 -4.46 -4.10
CA PHE A 169 -3.55 -4.41 -3.34
C PHE A 169 -4.80 -4.72 -4.19
N GLY A 170 -4.66 -4.92 -5.50
CA GLY A 170 -5.76 -5.29 -6.39
C GLY A 170 -6.76 -4.17 -6.71
N GLY A 171 -6.33 -2.90 -6.68
CA GLY A 171 -7.18 -1.76 -7.03
C GLY A 171 -7.70 -1.76 -8.47
N ILE A 172 -6.91 -2.28 -9.43
CA ILE A 172 -7.35 -2.39 -10.83
C ILE A 172 -8.49 -3.40 -10.94
N ALA A 173 -8.32 -4.60 -10.36
CA ALA A 173 -9.36 -5.62 -10.35
C ALA A 173 -10.65 -5.14 -9.65
N ALA A 174 -10.51 -4.33 -8.59
CA ALA A 174 -11.67 -3.71 -7.95
C ALA A 174 -12.36 -2.67 -8.84
N LEU A 175 -11.61 -1.88 -9.60
CA LEU A 175 -12.16 -0.92 -10.56
C LEU A 175 -12.88 -1.64 -11.71
N ASP A 176 -12.29 -2.69 -12.25
CA ASP A 176 -12.91 -3.51 -13.30
C ASP A 176 -14.24 -4.09 -12.84
N ALA A 177 -14.31 -4.59 -11.60
CA ALA A 177 -15.56 -5.08 -11.00
C ALA A 177 -16.64 -3.99 -10.89
N VAL A 178 -16.26 -2.76 -10.50
CA VAL A 178 -17.20 -1.61 -10.47
C VAL A 178 -17.72 -1.29 -11.87
N ILE A 179 -16.84 -1.24 -12.87
CA ILE A 179 -17.21 -0.93 -14.26
C ILE A 179 -18.12 -2.02 -14.84
N ALA A 180 -17.86 -3.28 -14.49
CA ALA A 180 -18.69 -4.42 -14.89
C ALA A 180 -20.04 -4.51 -14.15
N GLY A 181 -20.27 -3.70 -13.11
CA GLY A 181 -21.49 -3.71 -12.31
C GLY A 181 -21.59 -4.88 -11.31
N ALA A 182 -20.44 -5.42 -10.86
CA ALA A 182 -20.33 -6.55 -9.94
C ALA A 182 -20.21 -6.15 -8.45
#